data_AF-A0A662F2L6-F1
#
_entry.id   AF-A0A662F2L6-F1
#
_cell.length_a   1.000
_cell.length_b   1.000
_cell.length_c   1.000
_cell.angle_alpha   90.00
_cell.angle_beta   90.00
_cell.angle_gamma   90.00
#
_symmetry.space_group_name_H-M   'P 1'
#
loop_
_entity.id
_entity.type
_entity.pdbx_description
1 polymer ?
#
loop_
_entity_poly.entity_id
_entity_poly.type
_entity_poly.pdbx_seq_one_letter_code
_entity_poly.pdbx_strand_id
1 'polypeptide(L)'
;MLRIFKKRETWERIDRYIKNAFERVKSDIHHIYSWINYLKHKDELNDHEHSQFNRELGEQKMMIQYVLSRIEQLESASIPRQRTSQGQIKDTSRTFRGQIGDIKGHVKDTHLVAKKSDLTGAQMELLQLFYHSDRPLSYDEISKRLQKKPKSIRNLIYEIRDKGIEIKDKPIGIREKGFYIDRDLKIELSGR
;
A
#
# COMPACT_ATOMS: atom_id res chain seq x y z
N MET A 1 -56.49 4.90 55.14
CA MET A 1 -55.48 5.92 54.78
C MET A 1 -54.17 5.35 54.21
N LEU A 2 -53.54 4.33 54.81
CA LEU A 2 -52.22 3.80 54.38
C LEU A 2 -52.10 3.37 52.90
N ARG A 3 -53.18 2.89 52.26
CA ARG A 3 -53.17 2.49 50.84
C ARG A 3 -53.03 3.67 49.86
N ILE A 4 -53.47 4.86 50.25
CA ILE A 4 -53.42 6.05 49.38
C ILE A 4 -51.97 6.58 49.31
N PHE A 5 -51.26 6.57 50.44
CA PHE A 5 -49.85 6.97 50.49
C PHE A 5 -48.93 6.05 49.68
N LYS A 6 -49.14 4.73 49.76
CA LYS A 6 -48.37 3.77 48.95
C LYS A 6 -48.54 4.00 47.43
N LYS A 7 -49.76 4.35 46.98
CA LYS A 7 -50.01 4.67 45.57
C LYS A 7 -49.27 5.92 45.12
N ARG A 8 -49.22 6.97 45.96
CA ARG A 8 -48.51 8.21 45.62
C ARG A 8 -47.00 7.99 45.44
N GLU A 9 -46.39 7.22 46.34
CA GLU A 9 -44.95 6.90 46.24
C GLU A 9 -44.61 6.11 44.97
N THR A 10 -45.49 5.19 44.55
CA THR A 10 -45.29 4.45 43.29
C THR A 10 -45.34 5.36 42.07
N TRP A 11 -46.24 6.35 42.04
CA TRP A 11 -46.33 7.32 40.94
C TRP A 11 -45.10 8.21 40.86
N GLU A 12 -44.58 8.68 41.99
CA GLU A 12 -43.36 9.50 42.02
C GLU A 12 -42.10 8.72 41.57
N ARG A 13 -42.05 7.41 41.84
CA ARG A 13 -40.99 6.53 41.31
C ARG A 13 -41.11 6.37 39.80
N ILE A 14 -42.32 6.13 39.29
CA ILE A 14 -42.59 5.99 37.85
C ILE A 14 -42.26 7.30 37.12
N ASP A 15 -42.70 8.45 37.62
CA ASP A 15 -42.42 9.76 37.03
C ASP A 15 -40.91 10.04 36.96
N ARG A 16 -40.16 9.77 38.03
CA ARG A 16 -38.68 9.88 38.02
C ARG A 16 -38.04 8.94 37.01
N TYR A 17 -38.51 7.70 36.93
CA TYR A 17 -37.99 6.74 35.95
C TYR A 17 -38.23 7.21 34.51
N ILE A 18 -39.45 7.69 34.22
CA ILE A 18 -39.81 8.23 32.91
C ILE A 18 -38.95 9.44 32.56
N LYS A 19 -38.79 10.39 33.49
CA LYS A 19 -37.91 11.57 33.30
C LYS A 19 -36.48 11.15 32.98
N ASN A 20 -35.92 10.23 33.76
CA ASN A 20 -34.56 9.73 33.52
C ASN A 20 -34.43 9.01 32.18
N ALA A 21 -35.45 8.26 31.77
CA ALA A 21 -35.46 7.61 30.45
C ALA A 21 -35.50 8.65 29.32
N PHE A 22 -36.32 9.70 29.45
CA PHE A 22 -36.35 10.78 28.47
C PHE A 22 -35.03 11.55 28.38
N GLU A 23 -34.39 11.84 29.51
CA GLU A 23 -33.08 12.51 29.49
C GLU A 23 -32.00 11.64 28.83
N ARG A 24 -32.02 10.32 29.03
CA ARG A 24 -31.14 9.40 28.29
C ARG A 24 -31.39 9.45 26.78
N VAL A 25 -32.66 9.38 26.37
CA VAL A 25 -33.03 9.47 24.94
C VAL A 25 -32.57 10.80 24.33
N LYS A 26 -32.71 11.92 25.05
CA LYS A 26 -32.20 13.22 24.59
C LYS A 26 -30.68 13.21 24.43
N SER A 27 -29.96 12.64 25.39
CA SER A 27 -28.50 12.49 25.31
C SER A 27 -28.10 11.65 24.09
N ASP A 28 -28.78 10.53 23.85
CA ASP A 28 -28.52 9.65 22.71
C ASP A 28 -28.79 10.37 21.38
N ILE A 29 -29.89 11.12 21.27
CA ILE A 29 -30.20 11.95 20.09
C ILE A 29 -29.07 12.97 19.86
N HIS A 30 -28.58 13.62 20.91
CA HIS A 30 -27.49 14.57 20.80
C HIS A 30 -26.20 13.89 20.29
N HIS A 31 -25.84 12.73 20.85
CA HIS A 31 -24.69 11.96 20.38
C HIS A 31 -24.83 11.56 18.91
N ILE A 32 -25.99 11.02 18.50
CA ILE A 32 -26.26 10.65 17.11
C ILE A 32 -26.08 11.87 16.19
N TYR A 33 -26.59 13.04 16.59
CA TYR A 33 -26.43 14.27 15.84
C TYR A 33 -24.95 14.69 15.71
N SER A 34 -24.17 14.61 16.80
CA SER A 34 -22.72 14.86 16.77
C SER A 34 -21.99 13.91 15.82
N TRP A 35 -22.35 12.62 15.83
CA TRP A 35 -21.78 11.62 14.91
C TRP A 35 -22.14 11.91 13.45
N ILE A 36 -23.40 12.27 13.18
CA ILE A 36 -23.83 12.66 11.82
C ILE A 36 -23.01 13.84 11.31
N ASN A 37 -22.82 14.88 12.13
CA ASN A 37 -22.05 16.06 11.73
C ASN A 37 -20.57 15.73 11.54
N TYR A 38 -19.99 14.91 12.41
CA TYR A 38 -18.61 14.43 12.26
C TYR A 38 -18.43 13.67 10.94
N LEU A 39 -19.34 12.74 10.63
CA LEU A 39 -19.28 11.95 9.40
C LEU A 39 -19.42 12.82 8.16
N LYS A 40 -20.35 13.79 8.16
CA LYS A 40 -20.50 14.77 7.07
C LYS A 40 -19.21 15.56 6.84
N HIS A 41 -18.62 16.10 7.90
CA HIS A 41 -17.38 16.85 7.78
C HIS A 41 -16.23 15.96 7.28
N LYS A 42 -16.16 14.71 7.72
CA LYS A 42 -15.15 13.77 7.26
C LYS A 42 -15.32 13.40 5.78
N ASP A 43 -16.56 13.30 5.31
CA ASP A 43 -16.90 13.07 3.90
C ASP A 43 -16.44 14.25 3.03
N GLU A 44 -16.75 15.49 3.44
CA GLU A 44 -16.31 16.71 2.76
C GLU A 44 -14.77 16.80 2.67
N LEU A 45 -14.06 16.43 3.74
CA LEU A 45 -12.58 16.38 3.73
C LEU A 45 -12.05 15.32 2.77
N ASN A 46 -12.66 14.14 2.74
CA ASN A 46 -12.25 13.08 1.83
C ASN A 46 -12.50 13.48 0.36
N ASP A 47 -13.63 14.12 0.06
CA ASP A 47 -13.93 14.64 -1.28
C ASP A 47 -12.92 15.71 -1.72
N HIS A 48 -12.47 16.55 -0.78
CA HIS A 48 -11.41 17.51 -1.03
C HIS A 48 -10.07 16.82 -1.34
N GLU A 49 -9.66 15.85 -0.51
CA GLU A 49 -8.44 15.06 -0.73
C GLU A 49 -8.47 14.31 -2.07
N HIS A 50 -9.60 13.69 -2.42
CA HIS A 50 -9.79 13.03 -3.70
C HIS A 50 -9.72 13.98 -4.88
N SER A 51 -10.30 15.18 -4.75
CA SER A 51 -10.24 16.21 -5.78
C SER A 51 -8.81 16.69 -6.01
N GLN A 52 -8.05 16.90 -4.94
CA GLN A 52 -6.63 17.26 -5.01
C GLN A 52 -5.82 16.15 -5.68
N PHE A 53 -5.98 14.90 -5.25
CA PHE A 53 -5.28 13.76 -5.83
C PHE A 53 -5.57 13.62 -7.33
N ASN A 54 -6.83 13.77 -7.74
CA ASN A 54 -7.21 13.72 -9.15
C ASN A 54 -6.57 14.83 -9.98
N ARG A 55 -6.42 16.02 -9.40
CA ARG A 55 -5.71 17.13 -10.03
C ARG A 55 -4.23 16.81 -10.22
N GLU A 56 -3.55 16.36 -9.16
CA GLU A 56 -2.12 15.99 -9.22
C GLU A 56 -1.88 14.87 -10.24
N LEU A 57 -2.76 13.86 -10.26
CA LEU A 57 -2.70 12.77 -11.22
C LEU A 57 -2.94 13.24 -12.66
N GLY A 58 -3.80 14.26 -12.85
CA GLY A 58 -3.98 14.94 -14.13
C GLY A 58 -2.72 15.68 -14.58
N GLU A 59 -2.08 16.42 -13.69
CA GLU A 59 -0.82 17.14 -13.94
C GLU A 59 0.31 16.16 -14.32
N GLN A 60 0.45 15.05 -13.60
CA GLN A 60 1.41 13.99 -13.91
C GLN A 60 1.15 13.35 -15.28
N LYS A 61 -0.12 13.06 -15.62
CA LYS A 61 -0.48 12.52 -16.95
C LYS A 61 -0.07 13.47 -18.07
N MET A 62 -0.27 14.79 -17.90
CA MET A 62 0.17 15.79 -18.88
C MET A 62 1.70 15.81 -19.01
N MET A 63 2.44 15.71 -17.89
CA MET A 63 3.90 15.65 -17.92
C MET A 63 4.41 14.39 -18.64
N ILE A 64 3.81 13.23 -18.38
CA ILE A 64 4.15 11.98 -19.06
C ILE A 64 3.89 12.10 -20.56
N GLN A 65 2.73 12.62 -20.97
CA GLN A 65 2.42 12.84 -22.38
C GLN A 65 3.42 13.80 -23.03
N TYR A 66 3.77 14.88 -22.35
CA TYR A 66 4.79 15.82 -22.84
C TYR A 66 6.15 15.15 -23.06
N VAL A 67 6.62 14.34 -22.09
CA VAL A 67 7.88 13.58 -22.23
C VAL A 67 7.82 12.59 -23.38
N LEU A 68 6.71 11.86 -23.52
CA LEU A 68 6.52 10.92 -24.63
C LEU A 68 6.58 11.62 -26.00
N SER A 69 5.86 12.74 -26.16
CA SER A 69 5.93 13.54 -27.38
C SER A 69 7.34 14.08 -27.66
N ARG A 70 8.10 14.39 -26.60
CA ARG A 70 9.49 14.86 -26.76
C ARG A 70 10.42 13.73 -27.21
N ILE A 71 10.24 12.51 -26.71
CA ILE A 71 10.98 11.32 -27.15
C ILE A 71 10.71 11.07 -28.64
N GLU A 72 9.44 11.09 -29.07
CA GLU A 72 9.05 10.90 -30.47
C GLU A 72 9.68 11.95 -31.41
N GLN A 73 9.74 13.22 -30.98
CA GLN A 73 10.45 14.28 -31.72
C GLN A 73 11.95 14.00 -31.84
N LEU A 74 12.59 13.48 -30.80
CA LEU A 74 14.03 13.15 -30.82
C LEU A 74 14.30 11.93 -31.70
N GLU A 75 13.44 10.92 -31.67
CA GLU A 75 13.54 9.73 -32.52
C GLU A 75 13.38 10.08 -33.99
N SER A 76 12.41 10.94 -34.34
CA SER A 76 12.22 11.42 -35.71
C SER A 76 13.34 12.34 -36.19
N ALA A 77 13.95 13.13 -35.30
CA ALA A 77 15.10 13.98 -35.62
C ALA A 77 16.43 13.20 -35.73
N SER A 78 16.51 12.00 -35.13
CA SER A 78 17.64 11.10 -35.25
C SER A 78 17.65 10.44 -36.63
N ILE A 79 18.07 11.20 -37.64
CA ILE A 79 18.35 10.73 -39.01
C ILE A 79 19.19 9.44 -38.92
N PRO A 80 18.82 8.35 -39.62
CA PRO A 80 19.63 7.15 -39.65
C PRO A 80 21.00 7.53 -40.20
N ARG A 81 22.05 7.40 -39.38
CA ARG A 81 23.43 7.47 -39.85
C ARG A 81 23.54 6.47 -40.99
N GLN A 82 23.55 6.98 -42.22
CA GLN A 82 23.76 6.16 -43.40
C GLN A 82 25.04 5.40 -43.16
N ARG A 83 24.92 4.07 -43.06
CA ARG A 83 26.05 3.16 -43.14
C ARG A 83 26.68 3.39 -44.50
N THR A 84 27.69 4.24 -44.57
CA THR A 84 28.62 4.23 -45.67
C THR A 84 29.25 2.84 -45.70
N SER A 85 29.21 2.21 -46.86
CA SER A 85 29.52 0.81 -47.12
C SER A 85 31.01 0.44 -46.99
N GLN A 86 31.79 1.19 -46.23
CA GLN A 86 33.18 0.85 -45.90
C GLN A 86 33.35 0.84 -44.39
N GLY A 87 33.42 -0.38 -43.84
CA GLY A 87 33.48 -0.67 -42.41
C GLY A 87 34.73 -0.13 -41.72
N GLN A 88 34.71 1.14 -41.35
CA GLN A 88 35.55 1.69 -40.28
C GLN A 88 34.71 2.53 -39.34
N ILE A 89 34.15 1.87 -38.33
CA ILE A 89 33.62 2.56 -37.14
C ILE A 89 34.84 3.05 -36.37
N LYS A 90 35.23 4.30 -36.59
CA LYS A 90 36.20 5.00 -35.75
C LYS A 90 35.48 5.39 -34.46
N ASP A 91 35.67 4.57 -33.45
CA ASP A 91 35.15 4.76 -32.10
C ASP A 91 35.82 6.01 -31.49
N THR A 92 35.13 7.15 -31.53
CA THR A 92 35.50 8.38 -30.80
C THR A 92 34.77 8.43 -29.47
N SER A 93 34.82 7.34 -28.70
CA SER A 93 34.53 7.36 -27.27
C SER A 93 35.73 7.98 -26.53
N ARG A 94 35.78 9.31 -26.56
CA ARG A 94 36.64 10.13 -25.71
C ARG A 94 36.34 9.76 -24.25
N THR A 95 37.30 9.10 -23.64
CA THR A 95 37.43 8.82 -22.21
C THR A 95 37.43 10.14 -21.43
N PHE A 96 36.26 10.57 -20.97
CA PHE A 96 36.16 11.51 -19.85
C PHE A 96 36.42 10.74 -18.57
N ARG A 97 37.71 10.58 -18.24
CA ARG A 97 38.18 10.11 -16.93
C ARG A 97 38.12 11.29 -15.96
N GLY A 98 36.91 11.67 -15.57
CA GLY A 98 36.69 12.61 -14.48
C GLY A 98 36.85 11.91 -13.14
N GLN A 99 37.89 12.28 -12.39
CA GLN A 99 38.04 11.98 -10.97
C GLN A 99 36.85 12.61 -10.22
N ILE A 100 35.98 11.78 -9.64
CA ILE A 100 35.10 12.19 -8.54
C ILE A 100 35.43 11.27 -7.37
N GLY A 101 35.86 11.92 -6.29
CA GLY A 101 36.45 11.29 -5.12
C GLY A 101 35.49 10.45 -4.30
N ASP A 102 36.14 9.69 -3.42
CA ASP A 102 35.60 8.84 -2.39
C ASP A 102 34.39 9.43 -1.65
N ILE A 103 33.20 8.89 -1.93
CA ILE A 103 32.11 8.85 -0.96
C ILE A 103 31.90 7.39 -0.60
N LYS A 104 32.52 6.97 0.50
CA LYS A 104 32.23 5.70 1.17
C LYS A 104 30.82 5.75 1.75
N GLY A 105 29.83 5.41 0.92
CA GLY A 105 28.51 4.98 1.33
C GLY A 105 28.26 3.60 0.74
N HIS A 106 28.46 2.55 1.54
CA HIS A 106 28.04 1.20 1.17
C HIS A 106 26.51 1.14 1.12
N VAL A 107 25.93 1.47 -0.03
CA VAL A 107 24.61 0.97 -0.43
C VAL A 107 24.89 -0.17 -1.39
N LYS A 108 24.77 -1.40 -0.90
CA LYS A 108 24.76 -2.60 -1.75
C LYS A 108 23.40 -2.66 -2.45
N ASP A 109 23.16 -1.77 -3.41
CA ASP A 109 22.08 -1.95 -4.39
C ASP A 109 22.56 -2.93 -5.46
N THR A 110 22.77 -4.18 -5.03
CA THR A 110 22.76 -5.32 -5.94
C THR A 110 21.34 -5.84 -5.96
N HIS A 111 20.49 -5.23 -6.80
CA HIS A 111 19.26 -5.84 -7.30
C HIS A 111 19.62 -7.04 -8.18
N LEU A 112 20.13 -8.12 -7.57
CA LEU A 112 20.12 -9.43 -8.18
C LEU A 112 18.69 -9.95 -8.02
N VAL A 113 17.83 -9.60 -8.97
CA VAL A 113 16.52 -10.23 -9.09
C VAL A 113 16.76 -11.71 -9.36
N ALA A 114 16.59 -12.56 -8.34
CA ALA A 114 16.74 -14.00 -8.50
C ALA A 114 15.88 -14.48 -9.66
N LYS A 115 16.46 -15.34 -10.50
CA LYS A 115 15.73 -15.95 -11.60
C LYS A 115 14.63 -16.83 -11.01
N LYS A 116 13.44 -16.77 -11.61
CA LYS A 116 12.28 -17.58 -11.20
C LYS A 116 12.58 -19.08 -11.10
N SER A 117 13.60 -19.56 -11.81
CA SER A 117 14.11 -20.94 -11.77
C SER A 117 14.63 -21.38 -10.42
N ASP A 118 15.06 -20.46 -9.57
CA ASP A 118 15.82 -20.78 -8.37
C ASP A 118 14.89 -20.95 -7.15
N LEU A 119 13.60 -20.70 -7.32
CA LEU A 119 12.58 -20.77 -6.28
C LEU A 119 12.00 -22.19 -6.16
N THR A 120 11.84 -22.67 -4.93
CA THR A 120 11.13 -23.93 -4.67
C THR A 120 9.63 -23.75 -4.90
N GLY A 121 8.90 -24.84 -5.14
CA GLY A 121 7.44 -24.78 -5.33
C GLY A 121 6.71 -24.06 -4.20
N ALA A 122 7.08 -24.33 -2.94
CA ALA A 122 6.50 -23.67 -1.77
C ALA A 122 6.81 -22.16 -1.69
N GLN A 123 8.00 -21.75 -2.15
CA GLN A 123 8.36 -20.33 -2.23
C GLN A 123 7.56 -19.63 -3.33
N MET A 124 7.38 -20.30 -4.47
CA MET A 124 6.58 -19.79 -5.59
C MET A 124 5.10 -19.64 -5.20
N GLU A 125 4.52 -20.62 -4.50
CA GLU A 125 3.16 -20.52 -3.95
C GLU A 125 3.01 -19.33 -3.00
N LEU A 126 3.99 -19.11 -2.12
CA LEU A 126 3.98 -17.97 -1.19
C LEU A 126 4.07 -16.63 -1.93
N LEU A 127 4.92 -16.53 -2.96
CA LEU A 127 5.02 -15.33 -3.80
C LEU A 127 3.74 -15.08 -4.61
N GLN A 128 3.13 -16.12 -5.17
CA GLN A 128 1.83 -16.01 -5.85
C GLN A 128 0.76 -15.51 -4.88
N LEU A 129 0.76 -16.00 -3.64
CA LEU A 129 -0.16 -15.51 -2.62
C LEU A 129 0.00 -14.00 -2.40
N PHE A 130 1.24 -13.51 -2.27
CA PHE A 130 1.51 -12.08 -2.13
C PHE A 130 1.18 -11.26 -3.39
N TYR A 131 1.38 -11.85 -4.57
CA TYR A 131 1.05 -11.21 -5.84
C TYR A 131 -0.43 -10.86 -5.93
N HIS A 132 -1.31 -11.82 -5.59
CA HIS A 132 -2.77 -11.65 -5.63
C HIS A 132 -3.34 -10.91 -4.43
N SER A 133 -2.56 -10.66 -3.38
CA SER A 133 -3.02 -9.88 -2.21
C SER A 133 -2.70 -8.40 -2.37
N ASP A 134 -3.73 -7.56 -2.29
CA ASP A 134 -3.58 -6.10 -2.29
C ASP A 134 -3.24 -5.52 -0.91
N ARG A 135 -3.43 -6.33 0.15
CA ARG A 135 -3.15 -5.96 1.53
C ARG A 135 -2.05 -6.82 2.14
N PRO A 136 -1.31 -6.31 3.14
CA PRO A 136 -0.40 -7.15 3.93
C PRO A 136 -1.15 -8.32 4.56
N LEU A 137 -0.53 -9.50 4.55
CA LEU A 137 -1.10 -10.73 5.10
C LEU A 137 -0.41 -11.10 6.40
N SER A 138 -1.18 -11.49 7.42
CA SER A 138 -0.62 -11.97 8.68
C SER A 138 -0.06 -13.39 8.56
N TYR A 139 0.80 -13.81 9.49
CA TYR A 139 1.30 -15.20 9.53
C TYR A 139 0.17 -16.23 9.58
N ASP A 140 -0.91 -15.95 10.31
CA ASP A 140 -2.05 -16.85 10.46
C ASP A 140 -2.86 -16.95 9.19
N GLU A 141 -3.05 -15.84 8.46
CA GLU A 141 -3.71 -15.84 7.15
C GLU A 141 -2.91 -16.66 6.12
N ILE A 142 -1.59 -16.45 6.07
CA ILE A 142 -0.70 -17.19 5.17
C ILE A 142 -0.71 -18.68 5.54
N SER A 143 -0.62 -18.98 6.83
CA SER A 143 -0.63 -20.36 7.37
C SER A 143 -1.91 -21.10 6.98
N LYS A 144 -3.07 -20.47 7.12
CA LYS A 144 -4.37 -21.04 6.73
C LYS A 144 -4.47 -21.29 5.22
N ARG A 145 -3.98 -20.36 4.40
CA ARG A 145 -4.06 -20.47 2.94
C ARG A 145 -3.12 -21.53 2.36
N LEU A 146 -1.89 -21.60 2.85
CA LEU A 146 -0.88 -22.57 2.39
C LEU A 146 -0.94 -23.91 3.15
N GLN A 147 -1.78 -24.04 4.18
CA GLN A 147 -1.88 -25.20 5.06
C GLN A 147 -0.52 -25.60 5.69
N LYS A 148 0.33 -24.61 5.98
CA LYS A 148 1.66 -24.80 6.57
C LYS A 148 1.72 -24.16 7.96
N LYS A 149 2.53 -24.72 8.86
CA LYS A 149 2.73 -24.15 10.21
C LYS A 149 3.38 -22.75 10.12
N PRO A 150 3.02 -21.78 10.99
CA PRO A 150 3.59 -20.42 10.97
C PRO A 150 5.13 -20.38 11.01
N LYS A 151 5.76 -21.30 11.75
CA LYS A 151 7.23 -21.45 11.78
C LYS A 151 7.82 -21.75 10.39
N SER A 152 7.15 -22.58 9.59
CA SER A 152 7.58 -22.90 8.22
C SER A 152 7.41 -21.70 7.30
N ILE A 153 6.33 -20.93 7.44
CA ILE A 153 6.13 -19.68 6.68
C ILE A 153 7.24 -18.68 6.97
N ARG A 154 7.62 -18.52 8.25
CA ARG A 154 8.73 -17.64 8.62
C ARG A 154 10.03 -18.03 7.92
N ASN A 155 10.37 -19.32 7.91
CA ASN A 155 11.56 -19.80 7.22
C ASN A 155 11.49 -19.55 5.72
N LEU A 156 10.34 -19.81 5.08
CA LEU A 156 10.15 -19.52 3.65
C LEU A 156 10.34 -18.03 3.33
N ILE A 157 9.85 -17.12 4.18
CA ILE A 157 10.06 -15.68 3.99
C ILE A 157 11.55 -15.33 4.06
N TYR A 158 12.30 -15.91 5.01
CA TYR A 158 13.74 -15.68 5.09
C TYR A 158 14.48 -16.23 3.88
N GLU A 159 14.18 -17.45 3.46
CA GLU A 159 14.80 -18.04 2.27
C GLU A 159 14.51 -17.24 0.99
N ILE A 160 13.32 -16.64 0.86
CA ILE A 160 12.98 -15.77 -0.28
C ILE A 160 13.77 -14.45 -0.21
N ARG A 161 13.92 -13.86 0.99
CA ARG A 161 14.73 -12.65 1.20
C ARG A 161 16.21 -12.91 0.92
N ASP A 162 16.72 -14.07 1.33
CA ASP A 162 18.11 -14.48 1.06
C ASP A 162 18.37 -14.66 -0.44
N LYS A 163 17.34 -14.94 -1.22
CA LYS A 163 17.37 -14.96 -2.70
C LYS A 163 17.21 -13.58 -3.33
N GLY A 164 17.22 -12.50 -2.55
CA GLY A 164 17.17 -11.13 -3.06
C GLY A 164 15.76 -10.63 -3.44
N ILE A 165 14.69 -11.36 -3.12
CA ILE A 165 13.33 -10.87 -3.29
C ILE A 165 12.87 -10.21 -1.99
N GLU A 166 12.68 -8.89 -2.03
CA GLU A 166 12.32 -8.11 -0.85
C GLU A 166 10.83 -8.30 -0.49
N ILE A 167 10.57 -9.07 0.57
CA ILE A 167 9.26 -9.12 1.23
C ILE A 167 9.26 -8.10 2.36
N LYS A 168 8.42 -7.07 2.29
CA LYS A 168 8.29 -6.02 3.30
C LYS A 168 7.31 -6.41 4.41
N ASP A 169 7.52 -5.86 5.60
CA ASP A 169 6.59 -6.01 6.73
C ASP A 169 5.92 -4.70 7.15
N LYS A 170 4.64 -4.76 7.52
CA LYS A 170 3.83 -3.63 7.99
C LYS A 170 2.97 -4.07 9.19
N PRO A 171 2.77 -3.24 10.22
CA PRO A 171 1.84 -3.56 11.30
C PRO A 171 0.39 -3.64 10.77
N ILE A 172 -0.31 -4.75 11.05
CA ILE A 172 -1.76 -4.93 10.78
C ILE A 172 -2.59 -4.66 12.06
N GLY A 173 -1.94 -4.64 13.22
CA GLY A 173 -2.57 -4.34 14.51
C GLY A 173 -1.52 -4.03 15.58
N ILE A 174 -1.92 -4.06 16.85
CA ILE A 174 -1.06 -3.69 17.99
C ILE A 174 0.14 -4.64 18.12
N ARG A 175 -0.04 -5.93 17.81
CA ARG A 175 0.99 -6.98 17.97
C ARG A 175 1.20 -7.85 16.74
N GLU A 176 0.51 -7.53 15.65
CA GLU A 176 0.51 -8.36 14.45
C GLU A 176 1.30 -7.73 13.31
N LYS A 177 2.19 -8.53 12.72
CA LYS A 177 2.95 -8.19 11.53
C LYS A 177 2.28 -8.76 10.29
N GLY A 178 2.09 -7.90 9.30
CA GLY A 178 1.70 -8.22 7.95
C GLY A 178 2.88 -8.25 7.00
N PHE A 179 2.81 -9.10 5.99
CA PHE A 179 3.83 -9.23 4.94
C PHE A 179 3.24 -8.93 3.57
N TYR A 180 4.00 -8.24 2.74
CA TYR A 180 3.60 -7.88 1.39
C TYR A 180 4.81 -7.70 0.46
N ILE A 181 4.54 -7.62 -0.84
CA ILE A 181 5.51 -7.31 -1.88
C ILE A 181 5.06 -6.01 -2.54
N ASP A 182 6.03 -5.13 -2.83
CA ASP A 182 5.77 -3.87 -3.52
C ASP A 182 5.26 -4.07 -4.95
N ARG A 183 4.51 -3.08 -5.44
CA ARG A 183 3.93 -3.15 -6.79
C ARG A 183 5.00 -3.28 -7.88
N ASP A 184 6.14 -2.63 -7.70
CA ASP A 184 7.25 -2.67 -8.66
C ASP A 184 7.79 -4.11 -8.80
N LEU A 185 8.01 -4.78 -7.66
CA LEU A 185 8.41 -6.19 -7.63
C LEU A 185 7.32 -7.13 -8.18
N LYS A 186 6.03 -6.80 -8.03
CA LYS A 186 4.95 -7.57 -8.65
C LYS A 186 5.06 -7.52 -10.18
N ILE A 187 5.36 -6.37 -10.76
CA ILE A 187 5.51 -6.20 -12.21
C ILE A 187 6.70 -7.05 -12.70
N GLU A 188 7.85 -6.97 -12.03
CA GLU A 188 9.03 -7.77 -12.35
C GLU A 188 8.74 -9.29 -12.29
N LEU A 189 8.04 -9.74 -11.26
CA LEU A 189 7.67 -11.16 -11.09
C LEU A 189 6.66 -11.66 -12.14
N SER A 190 5.83 -10.75 -12.69
CA SER A 190 4.89 -11.08 -13.75
C SER A 190 5.57 -11.28 -15.11
N GLY A 191 6.81 -10.82 -15.28
CA GLY A 191 7.52 -10.87 -16.56
C GLY A 191 6.81 -10.11 -17.68
N ARG A 192 6.04 -9.07 -17.32
CA ARG A 192 5.38 -8.15 -18.24
C ARG A 192 6.06 -6.80 -18.23
#